data_AF-A0A2V8VJJ3-F1
#
_entry.id   AF-A0A2V8VJJ3-F1
#
_cell.length_a   1.000
_cell.length_b   1.000
_cell.length_c   1.000
_cell.angle_alpha   90.00
_cell.angle_beta   90.00
_cell.angle_gamma   90.00
#
_symmetry.space_group_name_H-M   'P 1'
#
loop_
_entity.id
_entity.type
_entity.pdbx_description
1 polymer ?
#
loop_
_entity_poly.entity_id
_entity_poly.type
_entity_poly.pdbx_seq_one_letter_code
_entity_poly.pdbx_strand_id
1 'polypeptide(L)'
;MSKSLFKSALLWNAWAAMILLPRFVSAQNQTVITIQPCQVYVSPSGSDSSAGTLSAPWRTVEHAFNYAQPGQKVCFRGGTYAMTNTTGYNQALRRSGTPTSRITFMNYPGEMVIIAGSTRVQADYVTFQGAPMTRPGLIFTGPGAHNMDLVDVMYSHDVTFDHVEIRHGAYHAGLYQYGGYNIKVVGCYIHDNGRPGYINTDQGIYWDATAGTGNLIANNVVEHNVAMGVQLYPAPVGVVVEDNTIVNNGNYGMVVYGSLHKIANNILSNNGNSATNPQMKIDSLSTFTIDSNIFWHSNPRQQGFWDLCGCHPVTRSMIKNPMFLNPISHLYQLVTGSPAIRVGNSSYTMAVNIMGLTRTLPSNLGAY
;
A
#
# COMPACT_ATOMS: atom_id res chain seq x y z
N MET A 1 41.01 7.56 -88.42
CA MET A 1 39.98 6.61 -88.92
C MET A 1 39.33 5.97 -87.70
N SER A 2 38.18 6.48 -87.22
CA SER A 2 36.80 6.04 -87.53
C SER A 2 36.26 4.91 -86.61
N LYS A 3 35.16 5.23 -85.89
CA LYS A 3 34.01 4.39 -85.43
C LYS A 3 34.22 3.52 -84.16
N SER A 4 33.55 3.76 -83.03
CA SER A 4 32.14 3.44 -82.64
C SER A 4 31.89 1.92 -82.62
N LEU A 5 31.39 1.20 -81.59
CA LEU A 5 30.21 1.40 -80.72
C LEU A 5 30.20 0.34 -79.58
N PHE A 6 29.59 0.73 -78.45
CA PHE A 6 28.89 -0.01 -77.39
C PHE A 6 28.68 -1.55 -77.50
N LYS A 7 28.87 -2.27 -76.37
CA LYS A 7 27.79 -2.83 -75.52
C LYS A 7 28.31 -3.49 -74.24
N SER A 8 27.54 -3.32 -73.18
CA SER A 8 27.70 -3.72 -71.78
C SER A 8 27.46 -5.20 -71.49
N ALA A 9 28.15 -5.77 -70.48
CA ALA A 9 27.55 -6.36 -69.26
C ALA A 9 28.60 -7.13 -68.41
N LEU A 10 28.66 -6.77 -67.11
CA LEU A 10 28.72 -7.62 -65.89
C LEU A 10 29.57 -8.93 -65.96
N LEU A 11 30.46 -9.29 -65.02
CA LEU A 11 30.38 -9.24 -63.55
C LEU A 11 31.63 -9.97 -62.96
N TRP A 12 31.96 -9.65 -61.69
CA TRP A 12 32.62 -10.47 -60.63
C TRP A 12 34.05 -10.09 -60.19
N ASN A 13 34.09 -9.50 -58.99
CA ASN A 13 35.25 -9.17 -58.17
C ASN A 13 35.82 -10.42 -57.49
N ALA A 14 37.15 -10.55 -57.52
CA ALA A 14 37.90 -11.62 -56.87
C ALA A 14 38.31 -11.26 -55.42
N TRP A 15 37.70 -11.96 -54.47
CA TRP A 15 38.30 -12.68 -53.34
C TRP A 15 39.58 -12.13 -52.67
N ALA A 16 39.42 -11.68 -51.42
CA ALA A 16 40.47 -11.70 -50.39
C ALA A 16 39.97 -12.58 -49.22
N ALA A 17 40.67 -13.70 -48.99
CA ALA A 17 40.38 -14.61 -47.89
C ALA A 17 41.01 -14.09 -46.59
N MET A 18 40.19 -13.71 -45.63
CA MET A 18 40.61 -13.39 -44.26
C MET A 18 40.16 -14.54 -43.35
N ILE A 19 41.13 -15.34 -42.89
CA ILE A 19 40.90 -16.42 -41.93
C ILE A 19 40.59 -15.78 -40.56
N LEU A 20 39.31 -15.76 -40.19
CA LEU A 20 38.86 -15.43 -38.83
C LEU A 20 38.99 -16.68 -37.96
N LEU A 21 40.01 -16.72 -37.10
CA LEU A 21 40.06 -17.66 -35.98
C LEU A 21 38.86 -17.40 -35.05
N PRO A 22 38.18 -18.44 -34.52
CA PRO A 22 37.11 -18.24 -33.57
C PRO A 22 37.68 -17.60 -32.31
N ARG A 23 37.28 -16.35 -32.03
CA ARG A 23 37.49 -15.76 -30.72
C ARG A 23 36.71 -16.61 -29.72
N PHE A 24 37.42 -17.35 -28.88
CA PHE A 24 36.84 -17.93 -27.67
C PHE A 24 36.36 -16.77 -26.80
N VAL A 25 35.07 -16.45 -26.90
CA VAL A 25 34.39 -15.61 -25.93
C VAL A 25 34.34 -16.46 -24.67
N SER A 26 35.18 -16.13 -23.69
CA SER A 26 35.06 -16.62 -22.33
C SER A 26 33.63 -16.33 -21.88
N ALA A 27 32.80 -17.37 -21.77
CA ALA A 27 31.49 -17.28 -21.15
C ALA A 27 31.72 -16.79 -19.73
N GLN A 28 31.40 -15.52 -19.47
CA GLN A 28 31.34 -15.05 -18.09
C GLN A 28 30.21 -15.83 -17.43
N ASN A 29 30.56 -16.58 -16.38
CA ASN A 29 29.60 -17.15 -15.46
C ASN A 29 28.78 -16.00 -14.89
N GLN A 30 27.66 -15.68 -15.54
CA GLN A 30 26.61 -14.91 -14.93
C GLN A 30 26.13 -15.76 -13.76
N THR A 31 26.40 -15.31 -12.55
CA THR A 31 25.66 -15.76 -11.37
C THR A 31 24.19 -15.47 -11.64
N VAL A 32 23.45 -16.49 -12.07
CA VAL A 32 22.01 -16.48 -11.99
C VAL A 32 21.70 -16.35 -10.51
N ILE A 33 21.32 -15.15 -10.08
CA ILE A 33 20.72 -14.98 -8.76
C ILE A 33 19.39 -15.71 -8.85
N THR A 34 19.37 -16.99 -8.48
CA THR A 34 18.13 -17.67 -8.13
C THR A 34 17.62 -16.98 -6.88
N ILE A 35 16.83 -15.93 -7.05
CA ILE A 35 15.88 -15.51 -6.04
C ILE A 35 15.00 -16.74 -5.85
N GLN A 36 15.23 -17.56 -4.82
CA GLN A 36 14.24 -18.53 -4.39
C GLN A 36 13.07 -17.69 -3.85
N PRO A 37 12.02 -17.45 -4.64
CA PRO A 37 11.12 -16.33 -4.37
C PRO A 37 10.08 -16.71 -3.32
N CYS A 38 9.78 -18.00 -3.21
CA CYS A 38 8.72 -18.59 -2.43
C CYS A 38 9.25 -19.92 -1.87
N GLN A 39 9.13 -20.12 -0.56
CA GLN A 39 9.48 -21.39 0.09
C GLN A 39 8.26 -22.28 0.29
N VAL A 40 7.09 -21.65 0.43
CA VAL A 40 5.80 -22.32 0.64
C VAL A 40 4.80 -21.76 -0.36
N TYR A 41 3.94 -22.64 -0.86
CA TYR A 41 2.92 -22.31 -1.85
C TYR A 41 1.54 -22.67 -1.33
N VAL A 42 0.60 -21.75 -1.52
CA VAL A 42 -0.82 -21.94 -1.24
C VAL A 42 -1.58 -21.69 -2.54
N SER A 43 -2.64 -22.44 -2.82
CA SER A 43 -3.46 -22.30 -4.02
C SER A 43 -4.92 -22.62 -3.71
N PRO A 44 -5.92 -21.91 -4.29
CA PRO A 44 -7.33 -22.25 -4.07
C PRO A 44 -7.69 -23.69 -4.50
N SER A 45 -6.92 -24.25 -5.45
CA SER A 45 -7.03 -25.63 -5.94
C SER A 45 -6.11 -26.65 -5.25
N GLY A 46 -5.35 -26.22 -4.23
CA GLY A 46 -4.44 -27.07 -3.48
C GLY A 46 -5.13 -27.98 -2.47
N SER A 47 -4.34 -28.60 -1.59
CA SER A 47 -4.83 -29.35 -0.43
C SER A 47 -3.96 -29.10 0.79
N ASP A 48 -4.57 -28.87 1.96
CA ASP A 48 -3.88 -28.67 3.24
C ASP A 48 -3.20 -29.95 3.77
N SER A 49 -3.44 -31.10 3.12
CA SER A 49 -2.66 -32.33 3.32
C SER A 49 -1.39 -32.41 2.46
N SER A 50 -1.16 -31.44 1.57
CA SER A 50 -0.01 -31.41 0.66
C SER A 50 1.24 -30.85 1.35
N ALA A 51 2.39 -31.04 0.70
CA ALA A 51 3.68 -30.61 1.23
C ALA A 51 3.94 -29.08 1.18
N GLY A 52 3.03 -28.27 0.63
CA GLY A 52 3.23 -26.82 0.48
C GLY A 52 4.25 -26.43 -0.59
N THR A 53 4.50 -27.32 -1.56
CA THR A 53 5.43 -27.09 -2.69
C THR A 53 4.68 -26.51 -3.89
N LEU A 54 5.39 -26.01 -4.90
CA LEU A 54 4.76 -25.45 -6.11
C LEU A 54 3.84 -26.46 -6.82
N SER A 55 4.24 -27.74 -6.88
CA SER A 55 3.46 -28.81 -7.51
C SER A 55 2.41 -29.45 -6.58
N ALA A 56 2.53 -29.24 -5.27
CA ALA A 56 1.60 -29.74 -4.27
C ALA A 56 1.36 -28.66 -3.20
N PRO A 57 0.66 -27.56 -3.56
CA PRO A 57 0.46 -26.42 -2.67
C PRO A 57 -0.56 -26.74 -1.58
N TRP A 58 -0.46 -26.03 -0.46
CA TRP A 58 -1.53 -25.93 0.53
C TRP A 58 -2.76 -25.27 -0.08
N ARG A 59 -3.91 -25.39 0.57
CA ARG A 59 -5.18 -24.86 0.06
C ARG A 59 -5.57 -23.55 0.70
N THR A 60 -5.51 -23.47 2.03
CA THR A 60 -6.18 -22.39 2.77
C THR A 60 -5.21 -21.36 3.33
N VAL A 61 -5.70 -20.12 3.47
CA VAL A 61 -4.98 -19.04 4.16
C VAL A 61 -4.80 -19.38 5.63
N GLU A 62 -5.83 -19.94 6.27
CA GLU A 62 -5.77 -20.38 7.66
C GLU A 62 -4.69 -21.46 7.89
N HIS A 63 -4.54 -22.43 6.98
CA HIS A 63 -3.44 -23.40 7.07
C HIS A 63 -2.08 -22.72 6.95
N ALA A 64 -1.90 -21.81 6.00
CA ALA A 64 -0.67 -21.05 5.88
C ALA A 64 -0.33 -20.27 7.15
N PHE A 65 -1.32 -19.61 7.76
CA PHE A 65 -1.18 -18.89 9.03
C PHE A 65 -0.84 -19.80 10.21
N ASN A 66 -1.36 -21.03 10.21
CA ASN A 66 -1.12 -22.02 11.25
C ASN A 66 0.18 -22.80 11.10
N TYR A 67 0.86 -22.78 9.96
CA TYR A 67 2.03 -23.65 9.71
C TYR A 67 3.27 -22.95 9.16
N ALA A 68 3.18 -21.70 8.70
CA ALA A 68 4.35 -20.94 8.29
C ALA A 68 5.37 -20.80 9.44
N GLN A 69 6.65 -20.96 9.12
CA GLN A 69 7.76 -20.89 10.06
C GLN A 69 8.50 -19.55 9.93
N PRO A 70 9.14 -19.05 11.01
CA PRO A 70 10.00 -17.87 10.95
C PRO A 70 10.99 -17.92 9.78
N GLY A 71 11.08 -16.81 9.04
CA GLY A 71 11.95 -16.69 7.85
C GLY A 71 11.33 -17.20 6.55
N GLN A 72 10.16 -17.86 6.59
CA GLN A 72 9.53 -18.35 5.38
C GLN A 72 8.85 -17.24 4.55
N LYS A 73 9.02 -17.33 3.24
CA LYS A 73 8.19 -16.66 2.23
C LYS A 73 7.09 -17.59 1.75
N VAL A 74 5.86 -17.28 2.11
CA VAL A 74 4.64 -17.97 1.70
C VAL A 74 4.02 -17.23 0.52
N CYS A 75 3.95 -17.90 -0.63
CA CYS A 75 3.36 -17.34 -1.84
C CYS A 75 2.00 -17.94 -2.13
N PHE A 76 0.99 -17.08 -2.19
CA PHE A 76 -0.35 -17.43 -2.62
C PHE A 76 -0.41 -17.41 -4.15
N ARG A 77 -0.86 -18.53 -4.74
CA ARG A 77 -1.21 -18.60 -6.16
C ARG A 77 -2.51 -17.85 -6.42
N GLY A 78 -2.64 -17.36 -7.64
CA GLY A 78 -3.73 -16.50 -8.09
C GLY A 78 -5.08 -17.17 -7.99
N GLY A 79 -6.09 -16.34 -7.78
CA GLY A 79 -7.48 -16.74 -7.57
C GLY A 79 -8.02 -16.29 -6.22
N THR A 80 -9.25 -16.74 -5.95
CA THR A 80 -10.00 -16.35 -4.76
C THR A 80 -9.93 -17.43 -3.69
N TYR A 81 -9.39 -17.06 -2.53
CA TYR A 81 -9.48 -17.82 -1.29
C TYR A 81 -10.80 -17.45 -0.62
N ALA A 82 -11.83 -18.24 -0.89
CA ALA A 82 -13.20 -17.96 -0.46
C ALA A 82 -13.33 -18.01 1.07
N MET A 83 -14.30 -17.24 1.58
CA MET A 83 -14.72 -17.33 2.97
C MET A 83 -15.14 -18.76 3.31
N THR A 84 -14.72 -19.23 4.48
CA THR A 84 -15.14 -20.52 5.03
C THR A 84 -16.18 -20.36 6.12
N ASN A 85 -16.31 -19.16 6.70
CA ASN A 85 -17.25 -18.86 7.78
C ASN A 85 -17.96 -17.52 7.52
N THR A 86 -19.22 -17.44 7.94
CA THR A 86 -20.00 -16.18 7.96
C THR A 86 -20.02 -15.52 9.34
N THR A 87 -19.46 -16.21 10.34
CA THR A 87 -19.32 -15.76 11.73
C THR A 87 -17.85 -15.88 12.16
N GLY A 88 -17.35 -14.88 12.90
CA GLY A 88 -15.95 -14.87 13.34
C GLY A 88 -14.94 -14.60 12.22
N TYR A 89 -13.65 -14.65 12.55
CA TYR A 89 -12.59 -14.48 11.55
C TYR A 89 -12.56 -15.67 10.58
N ASN A 90 -12.33 -15.40 9.29
CA ASN A 90 -12.12 -16.43 8.28
C ASN A 90 -10.69 -17.00 8.37
N GLN A 91 -9.74 -16.15 8.77
CA GLN A 91 -8.36 -16.54 9.00
C GLN A 91 -7.77 -15.73 10.16
N ALA A 92 -6.96 -16.38 10.99
CA ALA A 92 -6.37 -15.78 12.18
C ALA A 92 -4.89 -16.17 12.34
N LEU A 93 -4.00 -15.26 12.00
CA LEU A 93 -2.56 -15.42 12.16
C LEU A 93 -2.16 -15.25 13.62
N ARG A 94 -1.61 -16.32 14.20
CA ARG A 94 -1.08 -16.35 15.57
C ARG A 94 0.39 -16.76 15.66
N ARG A 95 1.04 -17.03 14.52
CA ARG A 95 2.46 -17.37 14.48
C ARG A 95 3.29 -16.14 14.17
N SER A 96 4.20 -15.83 15.09
CA SER A 96 5.19 -14.78 14.92
C SER A 96 6.43 -15.28 14.18
N GLY A 97 7.06 -14.39 13.43
CA GLY A 97 8.47 -14.54 13.05
C GLY A 97 9.40 -14.16 14.20
N THR A 98 10.63 -13.80 13.84
CA THR A 98 11.61 -13.23 14.79
C THR A 98 12.23 -11.97 14.19
N PRO A 99 12.95 -11.14 14.98
CA PRO A 99 13.63 -9.94 14.46
C PRO A 99 14.51 -10.20 13.23
N THR A 100 15.15 -11.36 13.17
CA THR A 100 16.07 -11.74 12.08
C THR A 100 15.43 -12.68 11.06
N SER A 101 14.23 -13.20 11.31
CA SER A 101 13.55 -14.18 10.45
C SER A 101 12.04 -13.90 10.43
N ARG A 102 11.66 -12.82 9.73
CA ARG A 102 10.26 -12.45 9.53
C ARG A 102 9.52 -13.48 8.69
N ILE A 103 8.23 -13.69 8.96
CA ILE A 103 7.36 -14.45 8.04
C ILE A 103 6.84 -13.48 6.99
N THR A 104 6.93 -13.83 5.71
CA THR A 104 6.40 -13.01 4.62
C THR A 104 5.28 -13.75 3.90
N PHE A 105 4.10 -13.15 3.85
CA PHE A 105 2.94 -13.61 3.10
C PHE A 105 2.78 -12.72 1.87
N MET A 106 2.83 -13.30 0.67
CA MET A 106 2.84 -12.51 -0.57
C MET A 106 2.05 -13.16 -1.70
N ASN A 107 1.62 -12.39 -2.68
CA ASN A 107 1.14 -12.97 -3.92
C ASN A 107 2.30 -13.62 -4.69
N TYR A 108 2.01 -14.72 -5.38
CA TYR A 108 2.96 -15.27 -6.34
C TYR A 108 3.22 -14.22 -7.43
N PRO A 109 4.49 -13.95 -7.80
CA PRO A 109 4.82 -12.83 -8.67
C PRO A 109 4.00 -12.78 -9.96
N GLY A 110 3.28 -11.67 -10.17
CA GLY A 110 2.44 -11.45 -11.35
C GLY A 110 1.04 -12.05 -11.28
N GLU A 111 0.70 -12.77 -10.21
CA GLU A 111 -0.63 -13.33 -9.99
C GLU A 111 -1.46 -12.44 -9.05
N MET A 112 -2.77 -12.35 -9.32
CA MET A 112 -3.74 -11.64 -8.48
C MET A 112 -4.30 -12.60 -7.43
N VAL A 113 -4.12 -12.27 -6.16
CA VAL A 113 -4.58 -13.06 -5.02
C VAL A 113 -5.68 -12.31 -4.29
N ILE A 114 -6.83 -12.94 -4.13
CA ILE A 114 -7.98 -12.38 -3.42
C ILE A 114 -8.22 -13.22 -2.17
N ILE A 115 -7.96 -12.66 -0.99
CA ILE A 115 -8.30 -13.23 0.30
C ILE A 115 -9.65 -12.66 0.73
N ALA A 116 -10.68 -13.50 0.75
CA ALA A 116 -12.02 -13.09 1.13
C ALA A 116 -12.25 -13.24 2.64
N GLY A 117 -12.87 -12.22 3.23
CA GLY A 117 -13.37 -12.21 4.59
C GLY A 117 -12.39 -11.73 5.65
N SER A 118 -12.91 -11.59 6.87
CA SER A 118 -12.18 -10.96 8.00
C SER A 118 -10.91 -11.73 8.37
N THR A 119 -9.81 -11.00 8.46
CA THR A 119 -8.47 -11.48 8.77
C THR A 119 -8.01 -10.91 10.11
N ARG A 120 -7.68 -11.77 11.06
CA ARG A 120 -7.01 -11.35 12.31
C ARG A 120 -5.52 -11.60 12.22
N VAL A 121 -4.74 -10.62 12.64
CA VAL A 121 -3.31 -10.70 12.88
C VAL A 121 -3.07 -10.45 14.37
N GLN A 122 -2.60 -11.48 15.05
CA GLN A 122 -2.14 -11.42 16.44
C GLN A 122 -0.79 -12.12 16.50
N ALA A 123 0.20 -11.52 15.86
CA ALA A 123 1.51 -12.09 15.60
C ALA A 123 2.53 -10.98 15.30
N ASP A 124 3.80 -11.28 15.56
CA ASP A 124 4.90 -10.32 15.45
C ASP A 124 5.87 -10.67 14.34
N TYR A 125 6.62 -9.69 13.84
CA TYR A 125 7.62 -9.90 12.80
C TYR A 125 7.04 -10.52 11.51
N VAL A 126 5.90 -9.98 11.06
CA VAL A 126 5.15 -10.46 9.89
C VAL A 126 5.08 -9.39 8.82
N THR A 127 5.32 -9.76 7.57
CA THR A 127 5.09 -8.89 6.41
C THR A 127 4.03 -9.49 5.50
N PHE A 128 3.01 -8.71 5.17
CA PHE A 128 2.11 -8.93 4.05
C PHE A 128 2.58 -8.08 2.88
N GLN A 129 3.03 -8.71 1.81
CA GLN A 129 3.64 -8.05 0.66
C GLN A 129 2.80 -8.29 -0.59
N GLY A 130 2.21 -7.23 -1.12
CA GLY A 130 1.54 -7.25 -2.41
C GLY A 130 2.44 -6.72 -3.53
N ALA A 131 1.84 -5.93 -4.41
CA ALA A 131 2.52 -5.34 -5.56
C ALA A 131 2.00 -3.91 -5.78
N PRO A 132 2.80 -3.02 -6.39
CA PRO A 132 2.33 -1.67 -6.74
C PRO A 132 1.02 -1.72 -7.53
N MET A 133 0.16 -0.71 -7.37
CA MET A 133 -1.20 -0.65 -7.94
C MET A 133 -1.30 -0.89 -9.46
N THR A 134 -0.20 -0.76 -10.20
CA THR A 134 -0.12 -1.04 -11.63
C THR A 134 0.01 -2.54 -11.97
N ARG A 135 0.06 -3.42 -10.97
CA ARG A 135 0.35 -4.84 -11.14
C ARG A 135 -0.62 -5.69 -10.30
N PRO A 136 -0.92 -6.92 -10.74
CA PRO A 136 -1.61 -7.90 -9.91
C PRO A 136 -0.90 -8.08 -8.55
N GLY A 137 -1.67 -8.01 -7.46
CA GLY A 137 -1.15 -7.99 -6.10
C GLY A 137 -1.94 -8.88 -5.13
N LEU A 138 -1.72 -8.61 -3.85
CA LEU A 138 -2.41 -9.25 -2.73
C LEU A 138 -3.57 -8.34 -2.25
N ILE A 139 -4.78 -8.89 -2.28
CA ILE A 139 -6.02 -8.16 -2.01
C ILE A 139 -6.75 -8.81 -0.84
N PHE A 140 -7.07 -8.03 0.18
CA PHE A 140 -8.04 -8.39 1.22
C PHE A 140 -9.40 -7.78 0.85
N THR A 141 -10.44 -8.61 0.75
CA THR A 141 -11.78 -8.15 0.34
C THR A 141 -12.88 -8.67 1.26
N GLY A 142 -13.87 -7.82 1.52
CA GLY A 142 -15.11 -8.22 2.20
C GLY A 142 -16.27 -8.58 1.25
N PRO A 143 -17.51 -8.71 1.79
CA PRO A 143 -17.82 -8.55 3.21
C PRO A 143 -17.17 -9.67 4.03
N GLY A 144 -16.62 -9.33 5.19
CA GLY A 144 -16.16 -10.30 6.18
C GLY A 144 -17.31 -10.83 7.03
N ALA A 145 -17.00 -11.32 8.22
CA ALA A 145 -18.04 -11.70 9.16
C ALA A 145 -18.83 -10.48 9.63
N HIS A 146 -20.10 -10.70 9.97
CA HIS A 146 -20.95 -9.65 10.48
C HIS A 146 -20.35 -9.05 11.76
N ASN A 147 -20.21 -7.72 11.78
CA ASN A 147 -19.68 -6.94 12.91
C ASN A 147 -18.20 -7.12 13.21
N MET A 148 -17.37 -7.31 12.18
CA MET A 148 -15.92 -7.41 12.34
C MET A 148 -15.21 -6.60 11.27
N ASP A 149 -14.11 -5.97 11.64
CA ASP A 149 -13.21 -5.32 10.69
C ASP A 149 -12.72 -6.31 9.62
N LEU A 150 -12.31 -5.78 8.47
CA LEU A 150 -11.79 -6.64 7.40
C LEU A 150 -10.38 -7.15 7.73
N VAL A 151 -9.51 -6.29 8.24
CA VAL A 151 -8.17 -6.65 8.73
C VAL A 151 -7.98 -6.10 10.14
N ASP A 152 -7.81 -6.99 11.12
CA ASP A 152 -7.55 -6.66 12.52
C ASP A 152 -6.11 -6.94 12.91
N VAL A 153 -5.36 -5.94 13.36
CA VAL A 153 -3.98 -6.08 13.87
C VAL A 153 -3.95 -5.85 15.38
N MET A 154 -4.07 -6.95 16.13
CA MET A 154 -4.32 -6.95 17.57
C MET A 154 -3.08 -7.31 18.36
N TYR A 155 -2.70 -6.48 19.33
CA TYR A 155 -1.64 -6.76 20.32
C TYR A 155 -0.33 -7.25 19.69
N SER A 156 0.00 -6.73 18.52
CA SER A 156 1.11 -7.19 17.68
C SER A 156 2.19 -6.12 17.60
N HIS A 157 3.40 -6.51 17.24
CA HIS A 157 4.45 -5.58 16.86
C HIS A 157 5.26 -6.04 15.66
N ASP A 158 5.95 -5.08 15.02
CA ASP A 158 6.75 -5.36 13.83
C ASP A 158 5.93 -6.00 12.70
N VAL A 159 4.67 -5.59 12.50
CA VAL A 159 3.83 -6.05 11.38
C VAL A 159 3.87 -5.00 10.27
N THR A 160 4.02 -5.45 9.03
CA THR A 160 4.04 -4.56 7.86
C THR A 160 3.06 -5.06 6.81
N PHE A 161 2.17 -4.17 6.37
CA PHE A 161 1.41 -4.30 5.14
C PHE A 161 2.09 -3.41 4.10
N ASP A 162 2.58 -4.01 3.02
CA ASP A 162 3.38 -3.37 1.99
C ASP A 162 2.75 -3.60 0.61
N HIS A 163 2.24 -2.54 -0.02
CA HIS A 163 1.55 -2.58 -1.31
C HIS A 163 0.42 -3.61 -1.41
N VAL A 164 -0.40 -3.73 -0.36
CA VAL A 164 -1.64 -4.53 -0.40
C VAL A 164 -2.84 -3.67 -0.74
N GLU A 165 -3.88 -4.29 -1.29
CA GLU A 165 -5.20 -3.67 -1.47
C GLU A 165 -6.16 -4.16 -0.37
N ILE A 166 -6.92 -3.24 0.22
CA ILE A 166 -7.91 -3.54 1.26
C ILE A 166 -9.23 -2.86 0.90
N ARG A 167 -10.25 -3.66 0.58
CA ARG A 167 -11.51 -3.14 0.03
C ARG A 167 -12.76 -3.88 0.43
N HIS A 168 -13.90 -3.21 0.28
CA HIS A 168 -15.23 -3.80 0.50
C HIS A 168 -15.42 -4.40 1.91
N GLY A 169 -14.65 -3.95 2.90
CA GLY A 169 -14.92 -4.26 4.30
C GLY A 169 -16.30 -3.73 4.66
N ALA A 170 -17.13 -4.55 5.31
CA ALA A 170 -18.55 -4.22 5.52
C ALA A 170 -18.86 -3.87 6.98
N TYR A 171 -17.86 -3.45 7.75
CA TYR A 171 -18.03 -3.03 9.14
C TYR A 171 -16.78 -2.28 9.62
N HIS A 172 -16.99 -1.17 10.31
CA HIS A 172 -16.04 -0.45 11.18
C HIS A 172 -14.72 0.03 10.55
N ALA A 173 -13.84 -0.84 10.07
CA ALA A 173 -12.64 -0.44 9.34
C ALA A 173 -12.24 -1.45 8.24
N GLY A 174 -11.63 -0.94 7.18
CA GLY A 174 -10.85 -1.75 6.26
C GLY A 174 -9.64 -2.37 6.98
N LEU A 175 -8.87 -1.54 7.69
CA LEU A 175 -7.79 -1.97 8.58
C LEU A 175 -7.95 -1.32 9.95
N TYR A 176 -8.05 -2.14 10.99
CA TYR A 176 -8.08 -1.73 12.39
C TYR A 176 -6.82 -2.22 13.11
N GLN A 177 -6.22 -1.35 13.92
CA GLN A 177 -5.07 -1.66 14.76
C GLN A 177 -5.39 -1.34 16.22
N TYR A 178 -5.05 -2.25 17.13
CA TYR A 178 -5.23 -2.08 18.57
C TYR A 178 -4.07 -2.66 19.38
N GLY A 179 -3.58 -1.90 20.37
CA GLY A 179 -2.65 -2.35 21.40
C GLY A 179 -1.25 -2.74 20.90
N GLY A 180 -0.91 -2.43 19.65
CA GLY A 180 0.36 -2.77 19.00
C GLY A 180 1.35 -1.63 18.87
N TYR A 181 2.54 -1.92 18.34
CA TYR A 181 3.57 -0.91 18.02
C TYR A 181 4.47 -1.35 16.86
N ASN A 182 5.20 -0.42 16.25
CA ASN A 182 5.96 -0.67 15.02
C ASN A 182 5.11 -1.36 13.93
N ILE A 183 3.83 -0.98 13.83
CA ILE A 183 2.91 -1.43 12.79
C ILE A 183 3.04 -0.47 11.61
N LYS A 184 3.20 -1.01 10.41
CA LYS A 184 3.42 -0.23 9.19
C LYS A 184 2.40 -0.57 8.13
N VAL A 185 1.75 0.43 7.57
CA VAL A 185 0.87 0.34 6.40
C VAL A 185 1.47 1.25 5.34
N VAL A 186 2.11 0.64 4.33
CA VAL A 186 2.98 1.34 3.39
C VAL A 186 2.62 1.01 1.95
N GLY A 187 2.39 2.03 1.12
CA GLY A 187 2.16 1.83 -0.31
C GLY A 187 0.83 1.13 -0.64
N CYS A 188 -0.07 1.02 0.33
CA CYS A 188 -1.31 0.28 0.20
C CYS A 188 -2.41 1.10 -0.49
N TYR A 189 -3.38 0.39 -1.04
CA TYR A 189 -4.60 0.97 -1.59
C TYR A 189 -5.81 0.55 -0.74
N ILE A 190 -6.40 1.50 0.00
CA ILE A 190 -7.47 1.22 0.96
C ILE A 190 -8.73 1.97 0.54
N HIS A 191 -9.75 1.24 0.08
CA HIS A 191 -10.91 1.88 -0.51
C HIS A 191 -12.22 1.11 -0.42
N ASP A 192 -13.34 1.81 -0.58
CA ASP A 192 -14.69 1.23 -0.58
C ASP A 192 -14.99 0.39 0.67
N ASN A 193 -14.42 0.79 1.82
CA ASN A 193 -14.72 0.15 3.10
C ASN A 193 -15.83 0.90 3.83
N GLY A 194 -16.69 0.12 4.47
CA GLY A 194 -17.79 0.56 5.30
C GLY A 194 -19.17 0.23 4.75
N ARG A 195 -20.15 0.30 5.65
CA ARG A 195 -21.56 0.10 5.31
C ARG A 195 -22.17 1.40 4.82
N PRO A 196 -22.87 1.42 3.67
CA PRO A 196 -23.58 2.62 3.22
C PRO A 196 -24.46 3.22 4.32
N GLY A 197 -24.34 4.53 4.54
CA GLY A 197 -25.07 5.27 5.59
C GLY A 197 -24.39 5.33 6.96
N TYR A 198 -23.34 4.53 7.23
CA TYR A 198 -22.62 4.52 8.50
C TYR A 198 -21.43 5.50 8.52
N ILE A 199 -21.71 6.76 8.16
CA ILE A 199 -20.72 7.82 7.89
C ILE A 199 -19.90 8.30 9.11
N ASN A 200 -20.14 7.74 10.30
CA ASN A 200 -19.42 8.11 11.53
C ASN A 200 -18.58 6.97 12.12
N THR A 201 -18.75 5.73 11.65
CA THR A 201 -18.17 4.56 12.31
C THR A 201 -17.33 3.70 11.41
N ASP A 202 -17.45 3.85 10.08
CA ASP A 202 -16.94 2.87 9.11
C ASP A 202 -15.84 3.46 8.21
N GLN A 203 -14.59 3.23 8.58
CA GLN A 203 -13.41 3.98 8.15
C GLN A 203 -12.53 3.17 7.20
N GLY A 204 -11.59 3.81 6.52
CA GLY A 204 -10.54 3.10 5.78
C GLY A 204 -9.54 2.46 6.73
N ILE A 205 -8.84 3.31 7.49
CA ILE A 205 -7.84 2.92 8.49
C ILE A 205 -8.24 3.46 9.86
N TYR A 206 -8.26 2.60 10.87
CA TYR A 206 -8.52 2.93 12.26
C TYR A 206 -7.31 2.52 13.12
N TRP A 207 -6.68 3.49 13.77
CA TRP A 207 -5.56 3.29 14.69
C TRP A 207 -6.00 3.61 16.12
N ASP A 208 -6.22 2.57 16.93
CA ASP A 208 -6.94 2.70 18.19
C ASP A 208 -6.06 3.11 19.38
N ALA A 209 -5.21 2.17 19.76
CA ALA A 209 -4.31 2.29 20.88
C ALA A 209 -2.94 1.75 20.49
N THR A 210 -1.89 2.42 20.95
CA THR A 210 -0.50 2.03 20.69
C THR A 210 0.19 1.64 21.98
N ALA A 211 1.01 0.60 21.95
CA ALA A 211 1.82 0.17 23.10
C ALA A 211 3.31 0.55 22.99
N GLY A 212 3.68 1.37 21.99
CA GLY A 212 5.07 1.70 21.70
C GLY A 212 5.22 2.55 20.42
N THR A 213 6.46 2.76 19.99
CA THR A 213 6.83 3.64 18.87
C THR A 213 6.96 2.90 17.53
N GLY A 214 7.26 3.63 16.46
CA GLY A 214 7.54 3.06 15.12
C GLY A 214 6.30 2.86 14.23
N ASN A 215 5.12 3.28 14.68
CA ASN A 215 3.88 3.18 13.91
C ASN A 215 3.92 4.12 12.71
N LEU A 216 3.61 3.59 11.53
CA LEU A 216 3.74 4.31 10.25
C LEU A 216 2.55 4.02 9.33
N ILE A 217 1.90 5.08 8.87
CA ILE A 217 0.94 5.07 7.77
C ILE A 217 1.56 5.92 6.66
N ALA A 218 2.13 5.29 5.63
CA ALA A 218 2.87 6.04 4.61
C ALA A 218 2.59 5.62 3.17
N ASN A 219 2.69 6.56 2.23
CA ASN A 219 2.56 6.28 0.80
C ASN A 219 1.25 5.60 0.38
N ASN A 220 0.20 5.69 1.18
CA ASN A 220 -1.05 5.02 0.85
C ASN A 220 -1.94 5.91 -0.02
N VAL A 221 -2.76 5.27 -0.84
CA VAL A 221 -3.96 5.89 -1.40
C VAL A 221 -5.16 5.40 -0.59
N VAL A 222 -5.88 6.32 0.03
CA VAL A 222 -7.03 6.01 0.92
C VAL A 222 -8.26 6.76 0.44
N GLU A 223 -9.21 6.05 -0.15
CA GLU A 223 -10.33 6.71 -0.83
C GLU A 223 -11.68 6.00 -0.75
N HIS A 224 -12.76 6.75 -0.93
CA HIS A 224 -14.12 6.20 -1.03
C HIS A 224 -14.55 5.31 0.15
N ASN A 225 -13.91 5.46 1.31
CA ASN A 225 -14.39 4.83 2.53
C ASN A 225 -15.60 5.62 3.05
N VAL A 226 -16.57 4.92 3.63
CA VAL A 226 -17.87 5.48 4.01
C VAL A 226 -17.74 6.64 5.00
N ALA A 227 -16.86 6.52 5.99
CA ALA A 227 -16.62 7.52 7.00
C ALA A 227 -15.25 8.18 6.78
N MET A 228 -14.30 7.98 7.71
CA MET A 228 -12.99 8.62 7.66
C MET A 228 -12.05 7.85 6.73
N GLY A 229 -11.13 8.55 6.07
CA GLY A 229 -10.00 7.90 5.41
C GLY A 229 -9.08 7.26 6.45
N VAL A 230 -8.52 8.08 7.33
CA VAL A 230 -7.68 7.66 8.46
C VAL A 230 -8.23 8.21 9.76
N GLN A 231 -8.36 7.36 10.77
CA GLN A 231 -8.79 7.75 12.11
C GLN A 231 -7.78 7.30 13.15
N LEU A 232 -7.20 8.25 13.85
CA LEU A 232 -6.41 8.02 15.06
C LEU A 232 -7.35 8.32 16.24
N TYR A 233 -7.82 7.31 16.96
CA TYR A 233 -8.84 7.46 18.01
C TYR A 233 -8.94 6.18 18.82
N PRO A 234 -9.16 6.16 20.15
CA PRO A 234 -9.42 7.33 20.99
C PRO A 234 -8.15 7.98 21.50
N ALA A 235 -7.05 7.23 21.62
CA ALA A 235 -5.84 7.76 22.24
C ALA A 235 -4.54 7.03 21.79
N PRO A 236 -4.29 6.84 20.48
CA PRO A 236 -3.00 6.33 20.03
C PRO A 236 -1.89 7.35 20.33
N VAL A 237 -0.63 6.91 20.36
CA VAL A 237 0.51 7.79 20.62
C VAL A 237 1.60 7.53 19.60
N GLY A 238 2.19 8.60 19.07
CA GLY A 238 3.42 8.48 18.28
C GLY A 238 3.28 7.81 16.91
N VAL A 239 2.09 7.89 16.30
CA VAL A 239 1.88 7.50 14.89
C VAL A 239 2.46 8.54 13.93
N VAL A 240 3.27 8.11 12.97
CA VAL A 240 3.71 8.91 11.82
C VAL A 240 2.77 8.64 10.65
N VAL A 241 2.18 9.69 10.10
CA VAL A 241 1.29 9.66 8.94
C VAL A 241 1.92 10.54 7.86
N GLU A 242 2.55 9.93 6.87
CA GLU A 242 3.34 10.67 5.88
C GLU A 242 3.12 10.28 4.42
N ASP A 243 3.27 11.23 3.50
CA ASP A 243 3.22 10.98 2.06
C ASP A 243 1.93 10.24 1.59
N ASN A 244 0.80 10.36 2.29
CA ASN A 244 -0.45 9.70 1.88
C ASN A 244 -1.30 10.60 0.97
N THR A 245 -2.02 9.99 0.04
CA THR A 245 -3.09 10.63 -0.72
C THR A 245 -4.43 10.14 -0.19
N ILE A 246 -5.13 10.98 0.58
CA ILE A 246 -6.37 10.66 1.28
C ILE A 246 -7.51 11.47 0.67
N VAL A 247 -8.38 10.81 -0.09
CA VAL A 247 -9.28 11.52 -1.01
C VAL A 247 -10.67 10.92 -1.06
N ASN A 248 -11.70 11.72 -1.29
CA ASN A 248 -13.06 11.25 -1.56
C ASN A 248 -13.70 10.38 -0.47
N ASN A 249 -13.26 10.46 0.78
CA ASN A 249 -13.90 9.75 1.90
C ASN A 249 -15.19 10.48 2.34
N GLY A 250 -16.19 9.73 2.84
CA GLY A 250 -17.53 10.27 3.10
C GLY A 250 -17.59 11.26 4.26
N ASN A 251 -16.71 11.12 5.25
CA ASN A 251 -16.51 12.05 6.36
C ASN A 251 -15.13 12.73 6.24
N TYR A 252 -14.47 13.09 7.34
CA TYR A 252 -13.12 13.68 7.28
C TYR A 252 -12.13 12.80 6.51
N GLY A 253 -11.16 13.42 5.84
CA GLY A 253 -10.01 12.67 5.34
C GLY A 253 -9.24 12.07 6.51
N MET A 254 -9.03 12.86 7.57
CA MET A 254 -8.37 12.40 8.78
C MET A 254 -9.05 12.89 10.07
N VAL A 255 -9.17 12.02 11.06
CA VAL A 255 -9.48 12.39 12.45
C VAL A 255 -8.28 12.09 13.33
N VAL A 256 -7.90 13.05 14.17
CA VAL A 256 -6.68 13.02 14.98
C VAL A 256 -7.03 13.21 16.45
N TYR A 257 -7.11 12.10 17.17
CA TYR A 257 -6.97 12.03 18.62
C TYR A 257 -5.60 11.43 18.94
N GLY A 258 -5.28 11.24 20.21
CA GLY A 258 -3.96 10.80 20.65
C GLY A 258 -2.94 11.91 20.85
N SER A 259 -1.66 11.58 20.91
CA SER A 259 -0.59 12.58 21.09
C SER A 259 0.70 12.16 20.40
N LEU A 260 1.63 13.11 20.25
CA LEU A 260 2.96 12.91 19.68
C LEU A 260 2.96 12.44 18.21
N HIS A 261 1.85 12.63 17.49
CA HIS A 261 1.77 12.29 16.06
C HIS A 261 2.62 13.23 15.21
N LYS A 262 3.14 12.68 14.10
CA LYS A 262 3.77 13.44 13.02
C LYS A 262 2.90 13.26 11.78
N ILE A 263 2.26 14.32 11.32
CA ILE A 263 1.37 14.32 10.16
C ILE A 263 2.01 15.23 9.13
N ALA A 264 2.71 14.65 8.15
CA ALA A 264 3.49 15.42 7.21
C ALA A 264 3.36 14.96 5.78
N ASN A 265 3.48 15.88 4.84
CA ASN A 265 3.52 15.56 3.40
C ASN A 265 2.30 14.84 2.83
N ASN A 266 1.15 14.90 3.49
CA ASN A 266 -0.07 14.26 3.01
C ASN A 266 -0.87 15.22 2.10
N ILE A 267 -1.64 14.65 1.17
CA ILE A 267 -2.68 15.36 0.44
C ILE A 267 -4.03 14.85 0.94
N LEU A 268 -4.80 15.73 1.58
CA LEU A 268 -6.19 15.48 1.95
C LEU A 268 -7.05 16.32 1.01
N SER A 269 -7.78 15.66 0.11
CA SER A 269 -8.51 16.34 -0.96
C SER A 269 -9.90 15.75 -1.20
N ASN A 270 -10.92 16.61 -1.30
CA ASN A 270 -12.29 16.21 -1.60
C ASN A 270 -12.88 15.18 -0.63
N ASN A 271 -12.47 15.21 0.65
CA ASN A 271 -13.13 14.44 1.70
C ASN A 271 -14.33 15.21 2.27
N GLY A 272 -15.19 14.49 2.98
CA GLY A 272 -16.41 15.03 3.59
C GLY A 272 -17.59 14.96 2.63
N ASN A 273 -17.54 14.10 1.63
CA ASN A 273 -18.52 14.07 0.53
C ASN A 273 -19.95 13.76 0.99
N SER A 274 -20.11 13.08 2.12
CA SER A 274 -21.42 12.79 2.72
C SER A 274 -21.70 13.62 3.96
N ALA A 275 -20.70 13.83 4.82
CA ALA A 275 -20.86 14.52 6.10
C ALA A 275 -20.71 16.04 6.01
N THR A 276 -20.27 16.59 4.88
CA THR A 276 -19.99 18.03 4.64
C THR A 276 -18.95 18.64 5.59
N ASN A 277 -18.02 17.83 6.06
CA ASN A 277 -16.95 18.23 6.99
C ASN A 277 -15.68 18.69 6.25
N PRO A 278 -14.78 19.44 6.94
CA PRO A 278 -13.47 19.80 6.39
C PRO A 278 -12.55 18.58 6.25
N GLN A 279 -11.35 18.79 5.71
CA GLN A 279 -10.45 17.69 5.37
C GLN A 279 -9.90 16.95 6.59
N MET A 280 -9.78 17.62 7.73
CA MET A 280 -9.26 17.03 8.95
C MET A 280 -9.91 17.59 10.21
N LYS A 281 -10.03 16.76 11.25
CA LYS A 281 -10.41 17.16 12.60
C LYS A 281 -9.30 16.77 13.58
N ILE A 282 -8.91 17.71 14.44
CA ILE A 282 -7.89 17.56 15.47
C ILE A 282 -8.56 17.78 16.84
N ASP A 283 -8.37 16.82 17.76
CA ASP A 283 -8.83 16.93 19.14
C ASP A 283 -7.85 17.73 20.03
N SER A 284 -8.30 18.10 21.23
CA SER A 284 -7.66 19.05 22.17
C SER A 284 -6.40 18.55 22.92
N LEU A 285 -5.60 17.69 22.29
CA LEU A 285 -4.52 16.96 22.96
C LEU A 285 -3.19 17.71 22.96
N SER A 286 -2.18 17.25 23.70
CA SER A 286 -1.10 18.15 24.17
C SER A 286 0.05 18.40 23.18
N THR A 287 0.29 17.53 22.19
CA THR A 287 1.43 17.70 21.25
C THR A 287 1.22 17.01 19.90
N PHE A 288 1.44 17.75 18.80
CA PHE A 288 1.48 17.21 17.43
C PHE A 288 2.49 17.96 16.57
N THR A 289 2.92 17.35 15.47
CA THR A 289 3.55 18.07 14.36
C THR A 289 2.68 17.89 13.13
N ILE A 290 2.18 18.99 12.58
CA ILE A 290 1.42 19.00 11.33
C ILE A 290 2.15 19.91 10.36
N ASP A 291 2.70 19.33 9.29
CA ASP A 291 3.63 20.06 8.44
C ASP A 291 3.56 19.67 6.95
N SER A 292 3.67 20.65 6.05
CA SER A 292 3.73 20.39 4.59
C SER A 292 2.57 19.51 4.06
N ASN A 293 1.34 19.69 4.54
CA ASN A 293 0.16 18.97 4.02
C ASN A 293 -0.69 19.85 3.07
N ILE A 294 -1.56 19.22 2.28
CA ILE A 294 -2.66 19.90 1.57
C ILE A 294 -4.00 19.55 2.21
N PHE A 295 -4.85 20.57 2.42
CA PHE A 295 -6.21 20.43 2.93
C PHE A 295 -7.21 21.10 1.97
N TRP A 296 -7.54 20.42 0.86
CA TRP A 296 -8.29 21.03 -0.22
C TRP A 296 -9.66 20.39 -0.48
N HIS A 297 -10.60 21.20 -0.95
CA HIS A 297 -11.90 20.76 -1.43
C HIS A 297 -12.43 21.79 -2.44
N SER A 298 -13.21 21.37 -3.42
CA SER A 298 -13.84 22.27 -4.41
C SER A 298 -14.83 23.25 -3.76
N ASN A 299 -15.66 22.77 -2.84
CA ASN A 299 -16.46 23.57 -1.92
C ASN A 299 -15.58 24.24 -0.83
N PRO A 300 -15.50 25.58 -0.78
CA PRO A 300 -14.68 26.30 0.21
C PRO A 300 -15.05 26.02 1.67
N ARG A 301 -16.29 25.63 1.96
CA ARG A 301 -16.74 25.31 3.33
C ARG A 301 -16.11 24.05 3.91
N GLN A 302 -15.55 23.20 3.05
CA GLN A 302 -14.95 21.90 3.42
C GLN A 302 -13.42 21.91 3.26
N GLN A 303 -12.82 23.08 3.02
CA GLN A 303 -11.38 23.24 2.99
C GLN A 303 -10.79 23.31 4.40
N GLY A 304 -9.48 23.09 4.51
CA GLY A 304 -8.78 23.23 5.79
C GLY A 304 -9.10 22.12 6.79
N PHE A 305 -9.01 22.47 8.07
CA PHE A 305 -9.14 21.55 9.19
C PHE A 305 -9.84 22.24 10.36
N TRP A 306 -10.43 21.45 11.25
CA TRP A 306 -10.88 21.90 12.55
C TRP A 306 -9.87 21.51 13.62
N ASP A 307 -9.41 22.49 14.39
CA ASP A 307 -8.62 22.31 15.60
C ASP A 307 -9.46 22.75 16.80
N LEU A 308 -9.86 21.81 17.66
CA LEU A 308 -10.79 22.09 18.76
C LEU A 308 -10.25 23.05 19.82
N CYS A 309 -8.93 23.12 20.02
CA CYS A 309 -8.32 24.08 20.93
C CYS A 309 -7.79 25.34 20.22
N GLY A 310 -7.65 25.30 18.89
CA GLY A 310 -6.97 26.34 18.10
C GLY A 310 -5.51 26.56 18.51
N CYS A 311 -4.89 25.56 19.13
CA CYS A 311 -3.60 25.65 19.81
C CYS A 311 -2.50 24.86 19.09
N HIS A 312 -2.83 24.13 18.02
CA HIS A 312 -1.88 23.30 17.30
C HIS A 312 -1.24 24.05 16.13
N PRO A 313 0.09 24.22 16.12
CA PRO A 313 0.77 24.84 15.00
C PRO A 313 0.70 23.94 13.77
N VAL A 314 0.26 24.52 12.66
CA VAL A 314 0.30 23.90 11.32
C VAL A 314 1.27 24.69 10.46
N THR A 315 2.40 24.07 10.10
CA THR A 315 3.49 24.74 9.38
C THR A 315 3.59 24.26 7.93
N ARG A 316 3.96 25.14 6.99
CA ARG A 316 4.17 24.82 5.55
C ARG A 316 3.01 24.11 4.82
N SER A 317 1.87 23.90 5.48
CA SER A 317 0.69 23.28 4.90
C SER A 317 -0.15 24.32 4.18
N MET A 318 -0.96 23.88 3.23
CA MET A 318 -1.68 24.80 2.35
C MET A 318 -3.09 24.32 2.03
N ILE A 319 -3.96 25.29 1.72
CA ILE A 319 -5.29 25.06 1.18
C ILE A 319 -5.24 25.42 -0.31
N LYS A 320 -4.81 24.45 -1.14
CA LYS A 320 -4.69 24.62 -2.59
C LYS A 320 -5.02 23.33 -3.32
N ASN A 321 -5.59 23.45 -4.52
CA ASN A 321 -5.88 22.30 -5.37
C ASN A 321 -4.59 21.52 -5.66
N PRO A 322 -4.51 20.22 -5.34
CA PRO A 322 -3.31 19.43 -5.60
C PRO A 322 -3.06 19.18 -7.09
N MET A 323 -4.03 19.46 -7.97
CA MET A 323 -3.91 19.28 -9.44
C MET A 323 -3.55 17.84 -9.82
N PHE A 324 -4.46 16.92 -9.51
CA PHE A 324 -4.36 15.52 -9.93
C PHE A 324 -4.59 15.36 -11.43
N LEU A 325 -3.96 14.34 -12.02
CA LEU A 325 -4.04 14.01 -13.44
C LEU A 325 -5.48 13.71 -13.89
N ASN A 326 -6.16 12.79 -13.20
CA ASN A 326 -7.56 12.49 -13.45
C ASN A 326 -8.19 11.83 -12.21
N PRO A 327 -8.66 12.63 -11.25
CA PRO A 327 -9.22 12.10 -10.00
C PRO A 327 -10.54 11.36 -10.19
N ILE A 328 -11.28 11.59 -11.28
CA ILE A 328 -12.52 10.85 -11.59
C ILE A 328 -12.20 9.39 -11.96
N SER A 329 -11.02 9.14 -12.53
CA SER A 329 -10.53 7.80 -12.85
C SER A 329 -9.51 7.26 -11.84
N HIS A 330 -9.50 7.80 -10.61
CA HIS A 330 -8.60 7.39 -9.52
C HIS A 330 -7.10 7.57 -9.83
N LEU A 331 -6.76 8.49 -10.75
CA LEU A 331 -5.38 8.82 -11.13
C LEU A 331 -4.92 10.07 -10.38
N TYR A 332 -4.26 9.86 -9.25
CA TYR A 332 -3.81 10.91 -8.33
C TYR A 332 -2.35 11.35 -8.51
N GLN A 333 -1.71 10.99 -9.61
CA GLN A 333 -0.43 11.59 -9.99
C GLN A 333 -0.61 13.10 -10.16
N LEU A 334 0.40 13.88 -9.74
CA LEU A 334 0.38 15.33 -9.87
C LEU A 334 0.72 15.75 -11.30
N VAL A 335 0.02 16.76 -11.81
CA VAL A 335 0.37 17.39 -13.10
C VAL A 335 1.34 18.55 -12.92
N THR A 336 2.03 18.92 -14.00
CA THR A 336 2.93 20.08 -14.05
C THR A 336 2.25 21.33 -13.53
N GLY A 337 2.94 22.06 -12.62
CA GLY A 337 2.42 23.27 -11.97
C GLY A 337 1.63 23.02 -10.69
N SER A 338 1.44 21.75 -10.30
CA SER A 338 0.84 21.42 -9.00
C SER A 338 1.59 22.09 -7.84
N PRO A 339 0.87 22.69 -6.87
CA PRO A 339 1.49 23.27 -5.67
C PRO A 339 2.08 22.21 -4.72
N ALA A 340 1.78 20.93 -4.95
CA ALA A 340 2.31 19.82 -4.17
C ALA A 340 3.70 19.34 -4.63
N ILE A 341 4.23 19.87 -5.74
CA ILE A 341 5.51 19.42 -6.30
C ILE A 341 6.69 20.03 -5.53
N ARG A 342 7.62 19.18 -5.07
CA ARG A 342 8.91 19.56 -4.44
C ARG A 342 8.79 20.52 -3.24
N VAL A 343 7.81 20.30 -2.39
CA VAL A 343 7.56 21.11 -1.17
C VAL A 343 7.49 20.25 0.10
N GLY A 344 7.72 18.94 -0.03
CA GLY A 344 7.70 18.00 1.08
C GLY A 344 8.81 18.27 2.10
N ASN A 345 8.47 18.06 3.37
CA ASN A 345 9.42 18.03 4.45
C ASN A 345 10.32 16.79 4.34
N SER A 346 11.61 16.99 4.07
CA SER A 346 12.57 15.92 3.85
C SER A 346 12.84 15.04 5.09
N SER A 347 12.40 15.45 6.28
CA SER A 347 12.48 14.62 7.49
C SER A 347 11.39 13.54 7.57
N TYR A 348 10.32 13.66 6.78
CA TYR A 348 9.15 12.78 6.82
C TYR A 348 8.80 12.32 5.41
N THR A 349 9.72 11.61 4.77
CA THR A 349 9.47 11.13 3.41
C THR A 349 10.07 9.76 3.16
N MET A 350 9.27 8.92 2.51
CA MET A 350 9.71 7.61 2.05
C MET A 350 10.61 7.77 0.82
N ALA A 351 11.68 6.96 0.76
CA ALA A 351 12.66 7.00 -0.31
C ALA A 351 12.08 6.69 -1.71
N VAL A 352 11.00 5.90 -1.75
CA VAL A 352 10.25 5.56 -2.96
C VAL A 352 8.78 5.93 -2.79
N ASN A 353 8.10 6.24 -3.89
CA ASN A 353 6.65 6.48 -3.93
C ASN A 353 5.86 5.15 -4.05
N ILE A 354 4.53 5.22 -4.10
CA ILE A 354 3.63 4.06 -4.24
C ILE A 354 3.85 3.24 -5.53
N MET A 355 4.54 3.82 -6.51
CA MET A 355 4.88 3.18 -7.78
C MET A 355 6.27 2.50 -7.74
N GLY A 356 6.97 2.58 -6.61
CA GLY A 356 8.35 2.09 -6.45
C GLY A 356 9.41 2.99 -7.09
N LEU A 357 9.08 4.22 -7.45
CA LEU A 357 10.02 5.18 -8.03
C LEU A 357 10.70 6.01 -6.94
N THR A 358 12.00 6.23 -7.06
CA THR A 358 12.77 7.05 -6.12
C THR A 358 12.26 8.49 -6.09
N ARG A 359 12.04 9.02 -4.88
CA ARG A 359 11.68 10.43 -4.70
C ARG A 359 12.92 11.32 -4.77
N THR A 360 12.81 12.43 -5.50
CA THR A 360 13.80 13.52 -5.40
C THR A 360 13.45 14.40 -4.20
N LEU A 361 14.44 14.93 -3.48
CA LEU A 361 14.21 15.85 -2.36
C LEU A 361 14.36 17.33 -2.78
N PRO A 362 13.54 18.25 -2.24
CA PRO A 362 12.33 17.99 -1.46
C PRO A 362 11.30 17.19 -2.28
N SER A 363 10.58 16.26 -1.63
CA SER A 363 9.62 15.38 -2.28
C SER A 363 8.35 16.10 -2.72
N ASN A 364 7.61 15.48 -3.64
CA ASN A 364 6.22 15.83 -3.83
C ASN A 364 5.41 15.40 -2.60
N LEU A 365 4.32 16.11 -2.30
CA LEU A 365 3.36 15.66 -1.30
C LEU A 365 2.52 14.50 -1.85
N GLY A 366 2.02 13.64 -0.96
CA GLY A 366 1.16 12.52 -1.29
C GLY A 366 1.91 11.29 -1.82
N ALA A 367 1.14 10.28 -2.22
CA ALA A 367 1.65 8.94 -2.47
C ALA A 367 2.53 8.78 -3.72
N TYR A 368 2.52 9.78 -4.64
CA TYR A 368 3.09 9.68 -5.99
C TYR A 368 4.35 10.53 -6.22
#